data_AF-A0A932VQE3-F1
#
_entry.id   AF-A0A932VQE3-F1
#
_cell.length_a   1.000
_cell.length_b   1.000
_cell.length_c   1.000
_cell.angle_alpha   90.00
_cell.angle_beta   90.00
_cell.angle_gamma   90.00
#
_symmetry.space_group_name_H-M   'P 1'
#
loop_
_entity.id
_entity.type
_entity.pdbx_description
1 polymer ?
#
loop_
_entity_poly.entity_id
_entity_poly.type
_entity_poly.pdbx_seq_one_letter_code
_entity_poly.pdbx_strand_id
1 'polypeptide(L)' 'MNKGEFGKLWMVTRTDAAGNTFLMKDGITKELAEAMAELYTGRGHKQYYNIHEYTAKTREEVLKKHNIIIV' A
#
# COMPACT_ATOMS: atom_id res chain seq x y z
N MET A 1 0.90 -26.73 4.77
CA MET A 1 0.93 -25.79 3.64
C MET A 1 -0.50 -25.55 3.17
N ASN A 2 -1.17 -24.51 3.69
CA ASN A 2 -2.53 -24.17 3.25
C ASN A 2 -2.45 -23.54 1.86
N LYS A 3 -3.02 -24.23 0.88
CA LYS A 3 -3.12 -23.78 -0.51
C LYS A 3 -4.24 -22.74 -0.60
N GLY A 4 -3.88 -21.47 -0.67
CA GLY A 4 -4.62 -20.47 -1.45
C GLY A 4 -5.81 -19.77 -0.80
N GLU A 5 -5.74 -19.37 0.46
CA GLU A 5 -6.69 -18.38 0.98
C GLU A 5 -6.30 -16.99 0.46
N PHE A 6 -7.21 -16.36 -0.27
CA PHE A 6 -7.08 -14.96 -0.67
C PHE A 6 -7.24 -14.10 0.58
N GLY A 7 -6.16 -13.45 1.01
CA GLY A 7 -6.20 -12.50 2.11
C GLY A 7 -6.58 -11.11 1.60
N LYS A 8 -7.35 -10.36 2.41
CA LYS A 8 -7.43 -8.91 2.24
C LYS A 8 -6.11 -8.30 2.69
N LEU A 9 -5.46 -7.56 1.81
CA LEU A 9 -4.18 -6.92 2.08
C LEU A 9 -4.37 -5.41 1.97
N TRP A 10 -4.23 -4.72 3.11
CA TRP A 10 -4.21 -3.26 3.13
C TRP A 10 -2.79 -2.75 2.94
N MET A 11 -2.67 -1.73 2.10
CA MET A 11 -1.41 -1.07 1.81
C MET A 11 -1.55 0.44 1.88
N VAL A 12 -0.49 1.10 2.36
CA VAL A 12 -0.28 2.52 2.18
C VAL A 12 0.80 2.70 1.14
N THR A 13 0.49 3.46 0.10
CA THR A 13 1.43 3.81 -0.97
C THR A 13 1.65 5.32 -1.00
N ARG A 14 2.74 5.72 -1.63
CA ARG A 14 3.05 7.12 -1.90
C ARG A 14 3.35 7.29 -3.38
N THR A 15 2.70 8.26 -4.01
CA THR A 15 2.99 8.65 -5.39
C THR A 15 3.81 9.94 -5.41
N ASP A 16 4.94 9.93 -6.12
CA ASP A 16 5.77 11.12 -6.32
C ASP A 16 5.26 11.99 -7.49
N ALA A 17 5.92 13.13 -7.73
CA ALA A 17 5.56 14.04 -8.82
C ALA A 17 5.85 13.47 -10.23
N ALA A 18 6.68 12.42 -10.33
CA ALA A 18 6.96 11.73 -11.59
C ALA A 18 5.96 10.58 -11.86
N GLY A 19 5.02 10.32 -10.95
CA GLY A 19 4.02 9.26 -11.06
C GLY A 19 4.49 7.90 -10.54
N ASN A 20 5.67 7.81 -9.94
CA ASN A 20 6.15 6.55 -9.37
C ASN A 20 5.41 6.26 -8.07
N THR A 21 4.95 5.02 -7.92
CA THR A 21 4.23 4.55 -6.73
C THR A 21 5.14 3.69 -5.86
N PHE A 22 5.35 4.14 -4.63
CA PHE A 22 6.20 3.48 -3.65
C PHE A 22 5.37 2.84 -2.54
N LEU A 23 5.76 1.66 -2.11
CA LEU A 23 5.18 1.02 -0.95
C LEU A 23 5.68 1.69 0.33
N MET A 24 4.78 2.20 1.15
CA MET A 24 5.12 2.71 2.48
C MET A 24 4.96 1.63 3.55
N LYS A 25 3.82 0.91 3.50
CA LYS A 25 3.51 -0.17 4.43
C LYS A 25 2.47 -1.11 3.84
N ASP A 26 2.57 -2.39 4.15
CA ASP A 26 1.58 -3.42 3.81
C ASP A 26 1.38 -4.41 4.96
N GLY A 27 0.41 -5.31 4.81
CA GLY A 27 0.10 -6.33 5.81
C GLY A 27 -0.51 -5.75 7.09
N ILE A 28 -1.09 -4.56 6.99
CA ILE A 28 -1.70 -3.82 8.09
C ILE A 28 -3.22 -3.96 8.06
N THR A 29 -3.89 -3.52 9.12
CA THR A 29 -5.34 -3.39 9.10
C THR A 29 -5.76 -2.10 8.40
N LYS A 30 -7.04 -1.98 8.08
CA LYS A 30 -7.62 -0.77 7.50
C LYS A 30 -7.38 0.44 8.40
N GLU A 31 -7.65 0.31 9.69
CA GLU A 31 -7.57 1.39 10.67
C GLU A 31 -6.14 1.92 10.79
N LEU A 32 -5.15 1.00 10.76
CA LEU A 32 -3.75 1.39 10.76
C LEU A 32 -3.35 2.07 9.45
N ALA A 33 -3.87 1.63 8.31
CA ALA A 33 -3.61 2.26 7.03
C ALA A 33 -4.17 3.70 6.98
N GLU A 34 -5.39 3.90 7.49
CA GLU A 34 -6.03 5.21 7.63
C GLU A 34 -5.23 6.15 8.53
N ALA A 35 -4.87 5.70 9.74
CA ALA A 35 -4.05 6.48 10.67
C ALA A 35 -2.69 6.87 10.08
N MET A 36 -2.05 5.96 9.33
CA MET A 36 -0.78 6.24 8.66
C MET A 36 -0.93 7.25 7.53
N ALA A 37 -1.97 7.13 6.70
CA ALA A 37 -2.20 8.07 5.61
C ALA A 37 -2.50 9.50 6.13
N GLU A 38 -3.27 9.62 7.21
CA GLU A 38 -3.50 10.91 7.88
C GLU A 38 -2.21 11.51 8.42
N LEU A 39 -1.40 10.70 9.13
CA LEU A 39 -0.10 11.12 9.67
C LEU A 39 0.84 11.61 8.56
N TYR A 40 0.88 10.90 7.43
CA TYR A 40 1.75 11.27 6.31
C TYR A 40 1.27 12.51 5.57
N THR A 41 -0.04 12.65 5.38
CA THR A 41 -0.62 13.84 4.74
C THR A 41 -0.39 15.08 5.60
N GLY A 42 -0.45 14.96 6.92
CA GLY A 42 -0.20 16.05 7.87
C GLY A 42 1.25 16.58 7.88
N ARG A 43 2.21 15.87 7.25
CA ARG A 43 3.64 16.27 7.21
C ARG A 43 4.00 17.23 6.08
N GLY A 44 3.03 17.66 5.25
CA GLY A 44 3.17 18.84 4.39
C GLY A 44 4.07 18.71 3.15
N HIS A 45 4.30 17.50 2.64
CA HIS A 45 5.04 17.30 1.39
C HIS A 45 4.11 17.20 0.17
N LYS A 46 4.60 17.58 -1.03
CA LYS A 46 3.93 17.40 -2.35
C LYS A 46 3.82 15.92 -2.77
N GLN A 47 3.50 15.05 -1.83
CA GLN A 47 3.46 13.61 -2.00
C GLN A 47 2.04 13.16 -1.68
N TYR A 48 1.46 12.37 -2.57
CA TYR A 48 0.11 11.85 -2.39
C TYR A 48 0.21 10.49 -1.73
N TYR A 49 -0.38 10.36 -0.56
CA TYR A 49 -0.46 9.09 0.16
C TYR A 49 -1.82 8.46 -0.09
N ASN A 50 -1.83 7.20 -0.50
CA ASN A 50 -3.05 6.49 -0.86
C ASN A 50 -3.17 5.20 -0.05
N ILE A 51 -4.40 4.86 0.30
CA ILE A 51 -4.74 3.59 0.94
C ILE A 51 -5.37 2.70 -0.12
N HIS A 52 -4.95 1.44 -0.15
CA HIS A 52 -5.50 0.45 -1.05
C HIS A 52 -5.89 -0.81 -0.30
N GLU A 53 -7.05 -1.36 -0.66
CA GLU A 53 -7.45 -2.72 -0.34
C GLU A 53 -7.21 -3.60 -1.56
N TYR A 54 -6.46 -4.67 -1.39
CA TYR A 54 -6.25 -5.67 -2.43
C TYR A 54 -6.70 -7.04 -1.95
N THR A 55 -7.41 -7.76 -2.81
CA THR A 55 -7.69 -9.19 -2.63
C THR A 55 -6.70 -9.97 -3.49
N ALA A 56 -5.74 -10.63 -2.87
CA ALA A 56 -4.69 -11.36 -3.56
C ALA A 56 -4.28 -12.63 -2.79
N LYS A 57 -3.65 -13.58 -3.50
CA LYS A 57 -3.06 -14.76 -2.83
C LYS A 57 -1.76 -14.40 -2.15
N THR A 58 -0.99 -13.50 -2.77
CA THR A 58 0.29 -13.07 -2.21
C THR A 58 0.51 -11.56 -2.38
N ARG A 59 1.40 -11.04 -1.54
CA ARG A 59 1.89 -9.66 -1.61
C ARG A 59 2.57 -9.38 -2.94
N GLU A 60 3.37 -10.33 -3.43
CA GLU A 60 4.16 -10.19 -4.65
C GLU A 60 3.28 -10.02 -5.89
N GLU A 61 2.13 -10.70 -5.94
CA GLU A 61 1.14 -10.53 -7.01
C GLU A 61 0.64 -9.08 -7.07
N VAL A 62 0.32 -8.50 -5.91
CA VAL A 62 -0.15 -7.11 -5.81
C VAL A 62 0.94 -6.15 -6.28
N LEU A 63 2.16 -6.29 -5.75
CA LEU A 63 3.26 -5.39 -6.08
C LEU A 63 3.60 -5.40 -7.57
N LYS A 64 3.66 -6.59 -8.18
CA LYS A 64 3.96 -6.74 -9.60
C LYS A 64 2.82 -6.23 -10.47
N LYS A 65 1.57 -6.54 -10.13
CA LYS A 65 0.39 -6.12 -10.92
C LYS A 65 0.18 -4.61 -10.91
N HIS A 66 0.49 -3.96 -9.79
CA HIS A 66 0.29 -2.51 -9.60
C HIS A 66 1.57 -1.69 -9.79
N ASN A 67 2.67 -2.32 -10.23
CA ASN A 67 3.98 -1.68 -10.41
C ASN A 67 4.41 -0.85 -9.17
N ILE A 68 4.20 -1.43 -7.99
CA ILE A 68 4.52 -0.77 -6.72
C ILE A 68 6.00 -1.04 -6.41
N ILE A 69 6.76 0.04 -6.24
CA ILE A 69 8.20 0.00 -5.96
C ILE A 69 8.42 -0.17 -4.45
N ILE A 70 9.18 -1.18 -4.05
CA ILE A 70 9.69 -1.29 -2.68
C ILE A 70 10.97 -0.47 -2.57
N VAL A 71 11.03 0.38 -1.55
CA VAL A 71 12.22 1.18 -1.18
C VAL A 71 12.84 0.67 0.10
#